data_AF-A0A067CA64-F1
#
_entry.id   AF-A0A067CA64-F1
#
_cell.length_a   1.000
_cell.length_b   1.000
_cell.length_c   1.000
_cell.angle_alpha   90.00
_cell.angle_beta   90.00
_cell.angle_gamma   90.00
#
_symmetry.space_group_name_H-M   'P 1'
#
loop_
_entity.id
_entity.type
_entity.pdbx_description
1 polymer ?
#
loop_
_entity_poly.entity_id
_entity_poly.type
_entity_poly.pdbx_seq_one_letter_code
_entity_poly.pdbx_strand_id
1 'polypeptide(L)'
;MPPVETPPAIMESPVDRQVQGGKRKKLLLGVGALVIVAAAATAIAVATTAESSTASNDNSDNAVVTPQPPSIVIPMPSATGAPASVLKVKTPHNIKMPPVPPATDIPTKPTCPSSRKAEKGDTVFMTLDDGPSIKGRKNLLTALAQINQTISFFESSYNFCGPETFYEQELRCESPSPYSEVTDLFAYTIKAGHFLAAHSNTHYYNNQSALCEYANMAKFTKIDAQYESCGNTPVADMVRGALRIQTALNNESLWDNDKEFAMYQKAMSSIWTYARLPCTSAWRLPGYQKTTLLGHKDAMQPEAGARNEVADAMFRGSLPCRNETFQSQPWYSIGWDVEWRWESLSDMQAAKCAMFKTIEGNFAWGGRDAQRKQEVVVLGHDYHYDTPAKAKMFRDLLVELKLHGYALDTVDHLKIYT
;
A
#
# COMPACT_ATOMS: atom_id res chain seq x y z
N MET A 1 -12.80 -23.37 -35.18
CA MET A 1 -13.59 -22.73 -34.10
C MET A 1 -13.13 -21.28 -34.01
N PRO A 2 -14.02 -20.29 -34.13
CA PRO A 2 -13.66 -18.89 -33.98
C PRO A 2 -13.29 -18.59 -32.51
N PRO A 3 -12.43 -17.60 -32.24
CA PRO A 3 -12.10 -17.20 -30.89
C PRO A 3 -13.29 -16.51 -30.23
N VAL A 4 -13.61 -16.93 -29.01
CA VAL A 4 -14.63 -16.29 -28.17
C VAL A 4 -14.03 -14.99 -27.65
N GLU A 5 -14.54 -13.86 -28.11
CA GLU A 5 -14.21 -12.53 -27.57
C GLU A 5 -14.70 -12.45 -26.12
N THR A 6 -13.78 -12.23 -25.20
CA THR A 6 -14.08 -11.95 -23.79
C THR A 6 -14.54 -10.50 -23.68
N PRO A 7 -15.71 -10.21 -23.08
CA PRO A 7 -16.19 -8.84 -22.93
C PRO A 7 -15.31 -8.05 -21.93
N PRO A 8 -15.17 -6.73 -22.11
CA PRO A 8 -14.40 -5.89 -21.20
C PRO A 8 -15.07 -5.83 -19.82
N ALA A 9 -14.33 -6.16 -18.76
CA ALA A 9 -14.74 -5.94 -17.38
C ALA A 9 -14.68 -4.43 -17.08
N ILE A 10 -15.84 -3.79 -17.02
CA ILE A 10 -15.99 -2.43 -16.52
C ILE A 10 -16.28 -2.55 -15.02
N MET A 11 -15.28 -2.37 -14.17
CA MET A 11 -15.49 -2.17 -12.75
C MET A 11 -15.63 -0.66 -12.49
N GLU A 12 -16.87 -0.19 -12.45
CA GLU A 12 -17.20 1.09 -11.83
C GLU A 12 -17.24 0.90 -10.31
N SER A 13 -16.69 1.88 -9.59
CA SER A 13 -16.76 1.96 -8.12
C SER A 13 -18.24 1.89 -7.67
N PRO A 14 -18.58 1.17 -6.58
CA PRO A 14 -19.97 0.98 -6.14
C PRO A 14 -20.69 2.25 -5.63
N VAL A 15 -20.16 3.45 -5.92
CA VAL A 15 -20.78 4.75 -5.63
C VAL A 15 -21.84 5.14 -6.68
N ASP A 16 -21.88 4.48 -7.85
CA ASP A 16 -22.62 4.95 -9.03
C ASP A 16 -24.07 4.44 -9.19
N ARG A 17 -24.81 4.23 -8.10
CA ARG A 17 -26.28 4.10 -8.17
C ARG A 17 -26.99 5.14 -7.32
N GLN A 18 -26.92 6.40 -7.76
CA GLN A 18 -28.02 7.34 -7.51
C GLN A 18 -28.88 7.56 -8.76
N VAL A 19 -30.12 7.12 -8.59
CA VAL A 19 -31.30 7.26 -9.44
C VAL A 19 -31.38 8.63 -10.14
N GLN A 20 -31.29 8.63 -11.48
CA GLN A 20 -31.91 9.68 -12.29
C GLN A 20 -33.42 9.43 -12.35
N GLY A 21 -34.22 10.42 -11.93
CA GLY A 21 -35.59 10.56 -12.42
C GLY A 21 -36.70 10.91 -11.43
N GLY A 22 -36.73 12.15 -10.96
CA GLY A 22 -37.97 12.93 -10.92
C GLY A 22 -38.75 13.05 -9.61
N LYS A 23 -38.52 14.15 -8.88
CA LYS A 23 -39.48 15.27 -8.70
C LYS A 23 -38.94 16.27 -7.68
N ARG A 24 -38.82 17.53 -8.12
CA ARG A 24 -38.52 18.70 -7.29
C ARG A 24 -39.52 18.81 -6.15
N LYS A 25 -39.05 18.80 -4.90
CA LYS A 25 -39.68 19.51 -3.79
C LYS A 25 -38.61 20.22 -2.97
N LYS A 26 -38.81 21.54 -2.83
CA LYS A 26 -38.07 22.42 -1.91
C LYS A 26 -38.34 21.98 -0.47
N LEU A 27 -37.32 21.93 0.37
CA LEU A 27 -37.39 22.09 1.84
C LEU A 27 -35.96 22.46 2.30
N LEU A 28 -35.67 23.76 2.47
CA LEU A 28 -35.62 24.49 3.75
C LEU A 28 -34.55 23.99 4.74
N LEU A 29 -33.53 24.83 4.90
CA LEU A 29 -32.55 24.83 5.97
C LEU A 29 -33.22 24.70 7.34
N GLY A 30 -32.71 23.78 8.17
CA GLY A 30 -33.08 23.61 9.57
C GLY A 30 -31.82 23.49 10.42
N VAL A 31 -31.62 24.51 11.26
CA VAL A 31 -30.60 24.64 12.30
C VAL A 31 -30.98 23.77 13.51
N GLY A 32 -29.98 23.23 14.22
CA GLY A 32 -30.11 22.68 15.57
C GLY A 32 -30.13 21.15 15.64
N ALA A 33 -29.63 20.47 16.66
CA ALA A 33 -29.04 20.91 17.91
C ALA A 33 -28.25 19.72 18.53
N LEU A 34 -27.18 20.08 19.25
CA LEU A 34 -26.75 19.55 20.53
C LEU A 34 -27.49 18.31 21.08
N VAL A 35 -26.77 17.20 21.28
CA VAL A 35 -27.09 16.20 22.31
C VAL A 35 -25.83 15.86 23.08
N ILE A 36 -25.84 16.29 24.34
CA ILE A 36 -24.96 15.89 25.44
C ILE A 36 -25.45 14.55 25.94
N VAL A 37 -24.59 13.54 26.09
CA VAL A 37 -24.79 12.46 27.08
C VAL A 37 -23.49 12.14 27.81
N ALA A 38 -23.67 12.10 29.12
CA ALA A 38 -22.80 11.92 30.26
C ALA A 38 -21.68 10.86 30.21
N ALA A 39 -20.68 11.18 31.03
CA ALA A 39 -19.59 10.34 31.51
C ALA A 39 -20.05 9.10 32.29
N ALA A 40 -19.25 8.04 32.20
CA ALA A 40 -19.10 7.04 33.26
C ALA A 40 -17.61 6.67 33.35
N ALA A 41 -16.97 7.17 34.41
CA ALA A 41 -15.63 6.78 34.80
C ALA A 41 -15.68 5.42 35.50
N THR A 42 -14.82 4.49 35.10
CA THR A 42 -14.55 3.28 35.89
C THR A 42 -13.06 3.22 36.17
N ALA A 43 -12.70 3.50 37.42
CA ALA A 43 -11.37 3.31 37.96
C ALA A 43 -11.13 1.82 38.18
N ILE A 44 -9.98 1.30 37.76
CA ILE A 44 -9.47 0.01 38.20
C ILE A 44 -8.12 0.26 38.86
N ALA A 45 -8.05 -0.16 40.12
CA ALA A 45 -6.97 0.05 41.06
C ALA A 45 -5.70 -0.71 40.66
N VAL A 46 -4.57 -0.03 40.83
CA VAL A 46 -3.22 -0.59 40.80
C VAL A 46 -3.00 -1.32 42.14
N ALA A 47 -2.81 -2.63 42.09
CA ALA A 47 -2.31 -3.39 43.22
C ALA A 47 -0.77 -3.35 43.21
N THR A 48 -0.22 -2.57 44.14
CA THR A 48 1.18 -2.62 44.54
C THR A 48 1.41 -3.85 45.42
N THR A 49 2.40 -4.68 45.08
CA THR A 49 3.07 -5.54 46.06
C THR A 49 4.53 -5.14 46.11
N ALA A 50 4.90 -4.55 47.25
CA ALA A 50 6.27 -4.33 47.67
C ALA A 50 6.76 -5.53 48.49
N GLU A 51 8.06 -5.46 48.81
CA GLU A 51 8.88 -6.31 49.68
C GLU A 51 9.55 -7.51 48.98
N SER A 52 10.84 -7.81 49.17
CA SER A 52 11.76 -7.35 50.22
C SER A 52 13.22 -7.46 49.76
N SER A 53 14.02 -6.57 50.32
CA SER A 53 15.46 -6.41 50.27
C SER A 53 16.24 -7.51 50.99
N THR A 54 17.48 -7.80 50.54
CA THR A 54 18.60 -8.05 51.45
C THR A 54 19.90 -7.52 50.85
N ALA A 55 20.60 -6.73 51.66
CA ALA A 55 21.84 -6.05 51.35
C ALA A 55 23.08 -6.93 51.60
N SER A 56 24.19 -6.61 50.95
CA SER A 56 25.53 -6.63 51.55
C SER A 56 26.45 -5.70 50.78
N ASN A 57 27.07 -4.78 51.52
CA ASN A 57 27.98 -3.74 51.09
C ASN A 57 29.33 -4.31 50.64
N ASP A 58 29.99 -3.65 49.69
CA ASP A 58 31.37 -3.25 49.93
C ASP A 58 31.74 -1.98 49.13
N ASN A 59 32.63 -1.21 49.72
CA ASN A 59 32.77 0.23 49.58
C ASN A 59 34.13 0.56 48.96
N SER A 60 34.21 1.38 47.91
CA SER A 60 35.42 2.17 47.59
C SER A 60 35.20 3.19 46.45
N ASP A 61 35.17 4.45 46.86
CA ASP A 61 35.67 5.71 46.28
C ASP A 61 35.78 5.98 44.76
N ASN A 62 35.07 7.05 44.38
CA ASN A 62 35.42 8.18 43.49
C ASN A 62 35.95 7.95 42.06
N ALA A 63 35.09 8.27 41.07
CA ALA A 63 35.35 9.27 40.04
C ALA A 63 34.04 9.64 39.30
N VAL A 64 33.69 10.93 39.29
CA VAL A 64 32.59 11.48 38.46
C VAL A 64 33.06 11.48 37.00
N VAL A 65 32.45 10.62 36.18
CA VAL A 65 32.58 10.64 34.72
C VAL A 65 31.18 10.64 34.12
N THR A 66 30.88 11.68 33.35
CA THR A 66 29.64 11.88 32.58
C THR A 66 29.43 10.71 31.60
N PRO A 67 28.29 9.98 31.61
CA PRO A 67 28.11 8.87 30.66
C PRO A 67 27.74 9.39 29.27
N GLN A 68 28.61 9.13 28.31
CA GLN A 68 28.29 9.08 26.89
C GLN A 68 27.45 7.81 26.62
N PRO A 69 26.39 7.86 25.78
CA PRO A 69 25.55 6.68 25.54
C PRO A 69 26.37 5.53 24.92
N PRO A 70 26.16 4.28 25.36
CA PRO A 70 26.97 3.14 24.90
C PRO A 70 26.67 2.80 23.44
N SER A 71 27.74 2.64 22.66
CA SER A 71 27.71 2.03 21.33
C SER A 71 27.26 0.57 21.43
N ILE A 72 26.23 0.20 20.69
CA ILE A 72 25.78 -1.19 20.56
C ILE A 72 26.81 -1.96 19.72
N VAL A 73 27.58 -2.83 20.36
CA VAL A 73 28.43 -3.82 19.68
C VAL A 73 27.59 -5.08 19.51
N ILE A 74 27.19 -5.39 18.27
CA ILE A 74 26.47 -6.62 17.94
C ILE A 74 27.50 -7.77 17.90
N PRO A 75 27.34 -8.84 18.70
CA PRO A 75 28.19 -10.02 18.60
C PRO A 75 27.94 -10.76 17.28
N MET A 76 29.01 -10.99 16.52
CA MET A 76 28.99 -11.79 15.30
C MET A 76 28.90 -13.28 15.66
N PRO A 77 27.90 -14.06 15.17
CA PRO A 77 27.84 -15.49 15.46
C PRO A 77 28.97 -16.24 14.75
N SER A 78 29.67 -17.09 15.51
CA SER A 78 30.64 -18.05 14.96
C SER A 78 29.92 -19.14 14.16
N ALA A 79 30.38 -19.37 12.93
CA ALA A 79 29.82 -20.34 12.00
C ALA A 79 30.03 -21.77 12.50
N THR A 80 28.93 -22.51 12.67
CA THR A 80 28.97 -23.97 12.84
C THR A 80 28.52 -24.59 11.52
N GLY A 81 29.36 -25.44 10.92
CA GLY A 81 29.22 -25.92 9.54
C GLY A 81 27.98 -26.79 9.29
N ALA A 82 27.21 -26.44 8.26
CA ALA A 82 26.16 -27.26 7.69
C ALA A 82 26.69 -28.14 6.54
N PRO A 83 26.07 -29.30 6.25
CA PRO A 83 26.55 -30.25 5.25
C PRO A 83 26.55 -29.64 3.86
N ALA A 84 27.55 -29.98 3.05
CA ALA A 84 27.71 -29.50 1.68
C ALA A 84 26.51 -29.87 0.80
N SER A 85 25.60 -28.91 0.62
CA SER A 85 24.60 -28.94 -0.44
C SER A 85 25.32 -28.77 -1.77
N VAL A 86 25.15 -29.75 -2.68
CA VAL A 86 25.60 -29.67 -4.06
C VAL A 86 25.09 -28.36 -4.67
N LEU A 87 26.00 -27.43 -4.92
CA LEU A 87 25.74 -26.17 -5.63
C LEU A 87 25.19 -26.51 -7.02
N LYS A 88 23.87 -26.44 -7.18
CA LYS A 88 23.29 -26.26 -8.52
C LYS A 88 23.91 -24.99 -9.07
N VAL A 89 24.64 -25.12 -10.17
CA VAL A 89 25.21 -23.99 -10.92
C VAL A 89 24.09 -22.98 -11.15
N LYS A 90 24.18 -21.82 -10.49
CA LYS A 90 23.24 -20.71 -10.64
C LYS A 90 23.38 -20.22 -12.08
N THR A 91 22.37 -20.49 -12.90
CA THR A 91 22.29 -19.86 -14.22
C THR A 91 21.65 -18.49 -13.96
N PRO A 92 22.35 -17.36 -14.21
CA PRO A 92 21.74 -16.04 -14.07
C PRO A 92 20.51 -15.98 -14.97
N HIS A 93 19.35 -15.62 -14.43
CA HIS A 93 18.17 -15.44 -15.26
C HIS A 93 18.21 -14.12 -16.05
N ASN A 94 19.23 -13.27 -15.85
CA ASN A 94 19.50 -12.02 -16.58
C ASN A 94 18.21 -11.24 -16.87
N ILE A 95 17.29 -11.21 -15.90
CA ILE A 95 16.01 -10.54 -16.08
C ILE A 95 16.29 -9.05 -16.10
N LYS A 96 16.29 -8.49 -17.31
CA LYS A 96 16.40 -7.07 -17.57
C LYS A 96 15.06 -6.59 -18.07
N MET A 97 14.60 -5.49 -17.49
CA MET A 97 13.46 -4.78 -18.03
C MET A 97 13.77 -4.45 -19.51
N PRO A 98 12.80 -4.62 -20.44
CA PRO A 98 13.00 -4.21 -21.81
C PRO A 98 13.53 -2.77 -21.90
N PRO A 99 14.40 -2.45 -22.87
CA PRO A 99 14.91 -1.11 -23.04
C PRO A 99 13.77 -0.10 -23.10
N VAL A 100 13.87 0.94 -22.28
CA VAL A 100 12.87 2.00 -22.21
C VAL A 100 12.96 2.81 -23.52
N PRO A 101 11.87 2.93 -24.29
CA PRO A 101 11.88 3.79 -25.47
C PRO A 101 12.22 5.23 -25.08
N PRO A 102 12.90 5.99 -25.96
CA PRO A 102 13.24 7.38 -25.71
C PRO A 102 12.03 8.17 -25.23
N ALA A 103 12.25 9.05 -24.27
CA ALA A 103 11.19 9.92 -23.79
C ALA A 103 10.77 10.89 -24.89
N THR A 104 9.62 10.65 -25.52
CA THR A 104 9.01 11.61 -26.45
C THR A 104 7.98 12.46 -25.70
N ASP A 105 7.89 13.72 -26.10
CA ASP A 105 6.82 14.63 -25.70
C ASP A 105 6.66 14.80 -24.18
N ILE A 106 7.79 14.92 -23.45
CA ILE A 106 7.76 15.34 -22.03
C ILE A 106 7.41 16.83 -21.98
N PRO A 107 6.33 17.23 -21.28
CA PRO A 107 6.02 18.64 -21.08
C PRO A 107 7.17 19.39 -20.39
N THR A 108 7.54 20.55 -20.91
CA THR A 108 8.57 21.44 -20.30
C THR A 108 7.97 22.67 -19.66
N LYS A 109 6.66 22.89 -19.82
CA LYS A 109 5.90 23.98 -19.23
C LYS A 109 4.58 23.43 -18.70
N PRO A 110 4.04 24.03 -17.62
CA PRO A 110 2.74 23.64 -17.14
C PRO A 110 1.66 23.81 -18.21
N THR A 111 0.72 22.88 -18.23
CA THR A 111 -0.40 22.84 -19.18
C THR A 111 -1.75 22.75 -18.48
N CYS A 112 -1.77 22.49 -17.18
CA CYS A 112 -2.99 22.49 -16.39
C CYS A 112 -3.18 23.86 -15.71
N PRO A 113 -4.40 24.43 -15.75
CA PRO A 113 -4.68 25.65 -14.99
C PRO A 113 -4.55 25.38 -13.50
N SER A 114 -3.80 26.25 -12.81
CA SER A 114 -3.59 26.20 -11.37
C SER A 114 -4.22 27.41 -10.68
N SER A 115 -4.76 27.19 -9.49
CA SER A 115 -5.42 28.17 -8.63
C SER A 115 -4.61 28.54 -7.37
N ARG A 116 -3.54 27.79 -7.04
CA ARG A 116 -2.56 28.13 -5.99
C ARG A 116 -1.13 27.85 -6.43
N LYS A 117 -0.19 28.54 -5.79
CA LYS A 117 1.23 28.22 -5.89
C LYS A 117 1.58 27.15 -4.85
N ALA A 118 2.34 26.13 -5.25
CA ALA A 118 2.88 25.15 -4.29
C ALA A 118 3.73 25.84 -3.22
N GLU A 119 3.56 25.43 -1.98
CA GLU A 119 4.36 25.90 -0.85
C GLU A 119 5.57 24.99 -0.62
N LYS A 120 6.61 25.54 0.04
CA LYS A 120 7.80 24.75 0.37
C LYS A 120 7.40 23.61 1.31
N GLY A 121 7.59 22.37 0.86
CA GLY A 121 7.24 21.16 1.59
C GLY A 121 5.97 20.47 1.10
N ASP A 122 5.18 21.10 0.21
CA ASP A 122 4.03 20.43 -0.41
C ASP A 122 4.52 19.22 -1.23
N THR A 123 4.23 18.02 -0.72
CA THR A 123 4.72 16.76 -1.26
C THR A 123 3.55 15.86 -1.64
N VAL A 124 3.62 15.29 -2.85
CA VAL A 124 2.63 14.36 -3.37
C VAL A 124 3.21 12.96 -3.39
N PHE A 125 2.52 12.04 -2.75
CA PHE A 125 2.84 10.61 -2.75
C PHE A 125 1.88 9.92 -3.71
N MET A 126 2.37 9.63 -4.90
CA MET A 126 1.59 8.89 -5.89
C MET A 126 1.66 7.41 -5.55
N THR A 127 0.50 6.80 -5.33
CA THR A 127 0.38 5.41 -4.90
C THR A 127 -0.53 4.64 -5.83
N LEU A 128 -0.13 3.43 -6.21
CA LEU A 128 -0.92 2.54 -7.07
C LEU A 128 -1.16 1.20 -6.37
N ASP A 129 -2.42 0.83 -6.22
CA ASP A 129 -2.86 -0.41 -5.60
C ASP A 129 -3.04 -1.53 -6.64
N ASP A 130 -3.28 -2.74 -6.16
CA ASP A 130 -3.71 -3.93 -6.92
C ASP A 130 -2.72 -4.54 -7.90
N GLY A 131 -1.47 -4.07 -7.87
CA GLY A 131 -0.43 -4.56 -8.75
C GLY A 131 0.25 -5.87 -8.30
N PRO A 132 1.16 -6.41 -9.14
CA PRO A 132 1.48 -5.93 -10.48
C PRO A 132 0.50 -6.47 -11.52
N SER A 133 -0.23 -5.55 -12.16
CA SER A 133 -0.97 -5.86 -13.38
C SER A 133 0.02 -6.17 -14.50
N ILE A 134 -0.24 -7.18 -15.33
CA ILE A 134 0.73 -7.52 -16.39
C ILE A 134 0.91 -6.37 -17.38
N LYS A 135 -0.20 -5.80 -17.87
CA LYS A 135 -0.17 -4.74 -18.88
C LYS A 135 0.13 -3.38 -18.26
N GLY A 136 -0.57 -3.02 -17.19
CA GLY A 136 -0.41 -1.72 -16.54
C GLY A 136 0.99 -1.54 -15.98
N ARG A 137 1.55 -2.54 -15.29
CA ARG A 137 2.88 -2.42 -14.69
C ARG A 137 3.94 -2.19 -15.74
N LYS A 138 3.91 -2.92 -16.85
CA LYS A 138 4.87 -2.75 -17.96
C LYS A 138 4.83 -1.33 -18.52
N ASN A 139 3.63 -0.81 -18.77
CA ASN A 139 3.47 0.54 -19.31
C ASN A 139 3.90 1.61 -18.30
N LEU A 140 3.56 1.44 -17.02
CA LEU A 140 3.94 2.34 -15.93
C LEU A 140 5.44 2.40 -15.73
N LEU A 141 6.12 1.26 -15.59
CA LEU A 141 7.58 1.22 -15.41
C LEU A 141 8.29 1.87 -16.59
N THR A 142 7.79 1.63 -17.81
CA THR A 142 8.28 2.31 -19.02
C THR A 142 8.13 3.82 -18.92
N ALA A 143 6.94 4.32 -18.60
CA ALA A 143 6.65 5.74 -18.55
C ALA A 143 7.39 6.45 -17.39
N LEU A 144 7.57 5.78 -16.25
CA LEU A 144 8.28 6.29 -15.08
C LEU A 144 9.78 6.37 -15.31
N ALA A 145 10.36 5.38 -15.99
CA ALA A 145 11.77 5.38 -16.33
C ALA A 145 12.15 6.52 -17.29
N GLN A 146 11.23 6.94 -18.17
CA GLN A 146 11.43 8.09 -19.06
C GLN A 146 11.69 9.41 -18.33
N ILE A 147 11.23 9.54 -17.08
CA ILE A 147 11.40 10.74 -16.25
C ILE A 147 12.22 10.47 -14.97
N ASN A 148 12.78 9.26 -14.84
CA ASN A 148 13.50 8.77 -13.66
C ASN A 148 12.76 9.08 -12.34
N GLN A 149 11.47 8.75 -12.28
CA GLN A 149 10.62 9.01 -11.11
C GLN A 149 10.20 7.72 -10.44
N THR A 150 10.43 7.62 -9.13
CA THR A 150 9.91 6.54 -8.29
C THR A 150 8.55 6.90 -7.71
N ILE A 151 7.75 5.88 -7.38
CA ILE A 151 6.42 5.99 -6.77
C ILE A 151 6.22 4.81 -5.82
N SER A 152 5.09 4.78 -5.12
CA SER A 152 4.74 3.68 -4.22
C SER A 152 3.72 2.74 -4.85
N PHE A 153 3.94 1.44 -4.72
CA PHE A 153 2.99 0.40 -5.11
C PHE A 153 2.52 -0.37 -3.88
N PHE A 154 1.22 -0.58 -3.77
CA PHE A 154 0.61 -1.49 -2.79
C PHE A 154 0.20 -2.76 -3.54
N GLU A 155 0.90 -3.84 -3.22
CA GLU A 155 0.97 -5.02 -4.07
C GLU A 155 0.07 -6.14 -3.55
N SER A 156 -0.75 -6.68 -4.45
CA SER A 156 -1.70 -7.76 -4.19
C SER A 156 -1.20 -9.06 -4.81
N SER A 157 -1.07 -10.12 -4.01
CA SER A 157 -0.48 -11.36 -4.50
C SER A 157 -1.45 -12.26 -5.29
N TYR A 158 -2.73 -11.90 -5.42
CA TYR A 158 -3.64 -12.65 -6.30
C TYR A 158 -3.17 -12.60 -7.76
N ASN A 159 -2.40 -11.58 -8.16
CA ASN A 159 -1.92 -11.43 -9.53
C ASN A 159 -1.08 -12.62 -10.01
N PHE A 160 -0.43 -13.35 -9.10
CA PHE A 160 0.26 -14.61 -9.44
C PHE A 160 -0.68 -15.70 -9.99
N CYS A 161 -1.99 -15.61 -9.76
CA CYS A 161 -2.98 -16.59 -10.21
C CYS A 161 -3.60 -16.30 -11.59
N GLY A 162 -3.55 -15.07 -12.10
CA GLY A 162 -4.25 -14.71 -13.34
C GLY A 162 -4.61 -13.22 -13.41
N PRO A 163 -5.01 -12.73 -14.59
CA PRO A 163 -5.38 -11.33 -14.77
C PRO A 163 -6.67 -10.96 -14.03
N GLU A 164 -6.62 -9.77 -13.41
CA GLU A 164 -7.64 -8.92 -12.79
C GLU A 164 -9.12 -9.33 -12.81
N THR A 165 -9.72 -9.27 -11.61
CA THR A 165 -11.15 -9.21 -11.24
C THR A 165 -11.97 -10.49 -11.15
N PHE A 166 -11.70 -11.55 -11.93
CA PHE A 166 -12.47 -12.80 -11.78
C PHE A 166 -11.89 -13.76 -10.72
N TYR A 167 -10.59 -13.60 -10.39
CA TYR A 167 -9.83 -14.55 -9.58
C TYR A 167 -9.66 -14.17 -8.10
N GLU A 168 -9.98 -12.93 -7.74
CA GLU A 168 -9.98 -12.40 -6.36
C GLU A 168 -10.83 -13.28 -5.41
N GLN A 169 -11.87 -13.91 -5.94
CA GLN A 169 -12.90 -14.60 -5.15
C GLN A 169 -12.69 -16.10 -5.00
N GLU A 170 -12.07 -16.76 -5.97
CA GLU A 170 -11.97 -18.22 -5.98
C GLU A 170 -10.54 -18.75 -5.91
N LEU A 171 -9.53 -17.89 -6.11
CA LEU A 171 -8.10 -18.24 -6.26
C LEU A 171 -7.89 -19.55 -7.04
N ARG A 172 -8.72 -19.84 -8.05
CA ARG A 172 -8.37 -20.85 -9.04
C ARG A 172 -7.36 -20.20 -9.95
N CYS A 173 -6.09 -20.26 -9.54
CA CYS A 173 -4.98 -19.97 -10.42
C CYS A 173 -5.27 -20.62 -11.77
N GLU A 174 -5.33 -19.82 -12.83
CA GLU A 174 -5.48 -20.35 -14.17
C GLU A 174 -4.26 -21.20 -14.49
N SER A 175 -4.46 -22.22 -15.33
CA SER A 175 -3.36 -22.94 -15.95
C SER A 175 -3.35 -22.59 -17.44
N PRO A 176 -2.27 -22.00 -17.99
CA PRO A 176 -1.02 -21.66 -17.29
C PRO A 176 -1.15 -20.41 -16.41
N SER A 177 -0.54 -20.43 -15.23
CA SER A 177 -0.50 -19.29 -14.33
C SER A 177 0.52 -18.26 -14.82
N PRO A 178 0.27 -16.94 -14.68
CA PRO A 178 1.21 -15.90 -15.05
C PRO A 178 2.37 -15.73 -14.04
N TYR A 179 2.58 -16.70 -13.14
CA TYR A 179 3.49 -16.61 -12.01
C TYR A 179 4.87 -16.05 -12.36
N SER A 180 5.50 -16.56 -13.42
CA SER A 180 6.83 -16.11 -13.84
C SER A 180 6.83 -14.67 -14.33
N GLU A 181 5.84 -14.29 -15.14
CA GLU A 181 5.73 -12.93 -15.67
C GLU A 181 5.47 -11.91 -14.56
N VAL A 182 4.62 -12.26 -13.60
CA VAL A 182 4.33 -11.44 -12.40
C VAL A 182 5.57 -11.34 -11.51
N THR A 183 6.31 -12.44 -11.34
CA THR A 183 7.59 -12.45 -10.60
C THR A 183 8.61 -11.50 -11.24
N ASP A 184 8.75 -11.55 -12.56
CA ASP A 184 9.64 -10.65 -13.30
C ASP A 184 9.21 -9.18 -13.12
N LEU A 185 7.91 -8.89 -13.13
CA LEU A 185 7.40 -7.52 -12.94
C LEU A 185 7.69 -6.97 -11.54
N PHE A 186 7.54 -7.79 -10.51
CA PHE A 186 8.00 -7.42 -9.16
C PHE A 186 9.50 -7.11 -9.15
N ALA A 187 10.32 -7.98 -9.73
CA ALA A 187 11.76 -7.78 -9.78
C ALA A 187 12.14 -6.51 -10.56
N TYR A 188 11.51 -6.23 -11.70
CA TYR A 188 11.72 -4.99 -12.46
C TYR A 188 11.32 -3.75 -11.65
N THR A 189 10.20 -3.82 -10.93
CA THR A 189 9.74 -2.73 -10.07
C THR A 189 10.76 -2.41 -8.98
N ILE A 190 11.33 -3.44 -8.34
CA ILE A 190 12.37 -3.30 -7.32
C ILE A 190 13.67 -2.75 -7.91
N LYS A 191 14.13 -3.29 -9.04
CA LYS A 191 15.35 -2.81 -9.72
C LYS A 191 15.24 -1.35 -10.18
N ALA A 192 14.03 -0.90 -10.52
CA ALA A 192 13.74 0.50 -10.84
C ALA A 192 13.65 1.41 -9.59
N GLY A 193 13.77 0.87 -8.38
CA GLY A 193 13.85 1.62 -7.13
C GLY A 193 12.51 2.12 -6.59
N HIS A 194 11.38 1.59 -7.09
CA HIS A 194 10.06 1.94 -6.56
C HIS A 194 9.87 1.37 -5.15
N PHE A 195 9.00 2.01 -4.38
CA PHE A 195 8.62 1.53 -3.06
C PHE A 195 7.47 0.52 -3.17
N LEU A 196 7.55 -0.60 -2.44
CA LEU A 196 6.53 -1.64 -2.41
C LEU A 196 6.02 -1.82 -0.97
N ALA A 197 4.71 -1.96 -0.82
CA ALA A 197 4.02 -2.27 0.42
C ALA A 197 2.94 -3.35 0.20
N ALA A 198 2.48 -3.99 1.27
CA ALA A 198 1.52 -5.09 1.15
C ALA A 198 0.07 -4.60 0.91
N HIS A 199 -0.67 -5.33 0.08
CA HIS A 199 -2.08 -5.08 -0.21
C HIS A 199 -2.95 -6.35 -0.23
N SER A 200 -2.64 -7.30 0.65
CA SER A 200 -3.35 -8.58 0.82
C SER A 200 -3.09 -9.64 -0.26
N ASN A 201 -3.64 -10.83 -0.05
CA ASN A 201 -3.57 -11.93 -1.00
C ASN A 201 -4.81 -12.02 -1.89
N THR A 202 -5.98 -11.58 -1.42
CA THR A 202 -7.27 -11.76 -2.13
C THR A 202 -8.04 -10.47 -2.39
N HIS A 203 -7.55 -9.33 -1.88
CA HIS A 203 -8.25 -8.05 -1.93
C HIS A 203 -9.59 -8.01 -1.17
N TYR A 204 -9.98 -9.09 -0.49
CA TYR A 204 -11.23 -9.24 0.27
C TYR A 204 -12.51 -9.09 -0.55
N TYR A 205 -12.40 -9.06 -1.87
CA TYR A 205 -13.50 -8.71 -2.75
C TYR A 205 -14.52 -9.85 -2.87
N ASN A 206 -15.80 -9.52 -2.75
CA ASN A 206 -16.92 -10.42 -2.98
C ASN A 206 -17.71 -9.98 -4.23
N ASN A 207 -17.82 -10.86 -5.24
CA ASN A 207 -18.57 -10.57 -6.48
C ASN A 207 -20.01 -10.21 -6.23
N GLN A 208 -20.64 -10.95 -5.30
CA GLN A 208 -22.08 -10.94 -5.17
C GLN A 208 -22.54 -9.57 -4.64
N SER A 209 -21.75 -8.97 -3.77
CA SER A 209 -21.98 -7.64 -3.24
C SER A 209 -21.25 -6.53 -4.00
N ALA A 210 -20.22 -6.88 -4.79
CA ALA A 210 -19.27 -5.96 -5.40
C ALA A 210 -18.58 -5.05 -4.37
N LEU A 211 -18.19 -5.62 -3.23
CA LEU A 211 -17.55 -4.94 -2.11
C LEU A 211 -16.37 -5.75 -1.56
N CYS A 212 -15.40 -5.06 -0.96
CA CYS A 212 -14.44 -5.72 -0.07
C CYS A 212 -15.13 -6.08 1.25
N GLU A 213 -15.31 -7.37 1.56
CA GLU A 213 -16.00 -7.85 2.77
C GLU A 213 -15.03 -8.46 3.78
N TYR A 214 -14.73 -7.71 4.84
CA TYR A 214 -13.82 -8.11 5.90
C TYR A 214 -14.46 -9.14 6.83
N ALA A 215 -15.72 -8.97 7.19
CA ALA A 215 -16.39 -9.84 8.16
C ALA A 215 -16.77 -11.20 7.56
N ASN A 216 -16.98 -11.26 6.24
CA ASN A 216 -17.39 -12.49 5.55
C ASN A 216 -16.27 -13.16 4.75
N MET A 217 -15.08 -12.54 4.65
CA MET A 217 -13.96 -13.00 3.83
C MET A 217 -13.69 -14.50 3.94
N ALA A 218 -13.61 -15.00 5.17
CA ALA A 218 -13.29 -16.38 5.48
C ALA A 218 -14.26 -17.41 4.86
N LYS A 219 -15.47 -17.01 4.46
CA LYS A 219 -16.47 -17.89 3.85
C LYS A 219 -16.21 -18.19 2.38
N PHE A 220 -15.45 -17.33 1.69
CA PHE A 220 -15.24 -17.43 0.24
C PHE A 220 -13.77 -17.56 -0.16
N THR A 221 -12.82 -17.17 0.69
CA THR A 221 -11.39 -17.31 0.40
C THR A 221 -10.95 -18.77 0.30
N LYS A 222 -10.39 -19.15 -0.84
CA LYS A 222 -9.59 -20.39 -0.98
C LYS A 222 -8.13 -20.09 -0.71
N ILE A 223 -7.42 -21.00 -0.06
CA ILE A 223 -6.04 -20.80 0.37
C ILE A 223 -5.19 -21.89 -0.26
N ASP A 224 -4.05 -21.53 -0.86
CA ASP A 224 -3.08 -22.52 -1.33
C ASP A 224 -2.61 -23.38 -0.15
N ALA A 225 -2.49 -24.69 -0.35
CA ALA A 225 -2.16 -25.65 0.72
C ALA A 225 -0.94 -25.23 1.57
N GLN A 226 0.07 -24.64 0.94
CA GLN A 226 1.29 -24.18 1.62
C GLN A 226 1.07 -23.00 2.61
N TYR A 227 -0.07 -22.31 2.55
CA TYR A 227 -0.42 -21.17 3.40
C TYR A 227 -1.63 -21.43 4.32
N GLU A 228 -2.23 -22.62 4.28
CA GLU A 228 -3.42 -22.96 5.08
C GLU A 228 -3.18 -22.79 6.59
N SER A 229 -1.98 -23.11 7.06
CA SER A 229 -1.58 -23.01 8.47
C SER A 229 -1.60 -21.57 9.01
N CYS A 230 -1.60 -20.57 8.13
CA CYS A 230 -1.66 -19.16 8.52
C CYS A 230 -3.08 -18.70 8.88
N GLY A 231 -4.09 -19.55 8.69
CA GLY A 231 -5.50 -19.26 8.94
C GLY A 231 -6.16 -18.53 7.77
N ASN A 232 -7.45 -18.18 7.92
CA ASN A 232 -8.30 -17.63 6.85
C ASN A 232 -8.96 -16.28 7.23
N THR A 233 -8.45 -15.59 8.26
CA THR A 233 -8.94 -14.25 8.65
C THR A 233 -8.40 -13.18 7.70
N PRO A 234 -8.99 -11.96 7.67
CA PRO A 234 -8.46 -10.86 6.85
C PRO A 234 -7.03 -10.46 7.23
N VAL A 235 -6.69 -10.50 8.52
CA VAL A 235 -5.32 -10.29 9.00
C VAL A 235 -4.37 -11.36 8.46
N ALA A 236 -4.79 -12.63 8.51
CA ALA A 236 -4.02 -13.72 7.93
C ALA A 236 -3.84 -13.55 6.41
N ASP A 237 -4.83 -13.00 5.70
CA ASP A 237 -4.73 -12.76 4.27
C ASP A 237 -3.68 -11.70 3.90
N MET A 238 -3.50 -10.66 4.73
CA MET A 238 -2.35 -9.73 4.60
C MET A 238 -1.02 -10.47 4.71
N VAL A 239 -0.90 -11.34 5.72
CA VAL A 239 0.32 -12.13 5.95
C VAL A 239 0.57 -13.08 4.79
N ARG A 240 -0.45 -13.82 4.32
CA ARG A 240 -0.34 -14.71 3.16
C ARG A 240 0.10 -13.96 1.91
N GLY A 241 -0.38 -12.72 1.72
CA GLY A 241 -0.03 -11.92 0.56
C GLY A 241 1.45 -11.56 0.54
N ALA A 242 1.94 -11.03 1.67
CA ALA A 242 3.35 -10.73 1.85
C ALA A 242 4.24 -11.99 1.76
N LEU A 243 3.82 -13.13 2.34
CA LEU A 243 4.54 -14.40 2.22
C LEU A 243 4.63 -14.89 0.77
N ARG A 244 3.55 -14.76 0.01
CA ARG A 244 3.51 -15.19 -1.39
C ARG A 244 4.46 -14.36 -2.26
N ILE A 245 4.48 -13.04 -2.05
CA ILE A 245 5.44 -12.16 -2.72
C ILE A 245 6.88 -12.51 -2.31
N GLN A 246 7.15 -12.68 -1.01
CA GLN A 246 8.47 -13.07 -0.52
C GLN A 246 8.91 -14.41 -1.12
N THR A 247 8.02 -15.39 -1.20
CA THR A 247 8.32 -16.73 -1.76
C THR A 247 8.67 -16.64 -3.24
N ALA A 248 7.92 -15.85 -4.02
CA ALA A 248 8.20 -15.65 -5.43
C ALA A 248 9.55 -14.97 -5.69
N LEU A 249 9.92 -14.02 -4.84
CA LEU A 249 11.13 -13.20 -4.98
C LEU A 249 12.36 -13.76 -4.28
N ASN A 250 12.21 -14.80 -3.46
CA ASN A 250 13.30 -15.50 -2.80
C ASN A 250 14.06 -16.41 -3.78
N ASN A 251 14.59 -15.81 -4.83
CA ASN A 251 15.37 -16.46 -5.86
C ASN A 251 16.56 -15.57 -6.23
N GLU A 252 17.77 -16.02 -5.92
CA GLU A 252 19.00 -15.28 -6.21
C GLU A 252 19.22 -15.01 -7.70
N SER A 253 18.65 -15.81 -8.61
CA SER A 253 18.82 -15.60 -10.05
C SER A 253 18.10 -14.35 -10.58
N LEU A 254 17.23 -13.73 -9.76
CA LEU A 254 16.53 -12.49 -10.10
C LEU A 254 17.41 -11.25 -9.94
N TRP A 255 18.49 -11.33 -9.18
CA TRP A 255 19.31 -10.19 -8.74
C TRP A 255 20.73 -10.33 -9.29
N ASP A 256 21.13 -9.44 -10.20
CA ASP A 256 22.37 -9.61 -10.96
C ASP A 256 23.62 -9.23 -10.14
N ASN A 257 23.45 -8.48 -9.04
CA ASN A 257 24.55 -7.96 -8.21
C ASN A 257 24.08 -7.58 -6.79
N ASP A 258 25.04 -7.31 -5.91
CA ASP A 258 24.78 -6.95 -4.50
C ASP A 258 23.89 -5.72 -4.33
N LYS A 259 23.94 -4.76 -5.26
CA LYS A 259 23.09 -3.57 -5.21
C LYS A 259 21.63 -3.92 -5.47
N GLU A 260 21.36 -4.75 -6.48
CA GLU A 260 20.00 -5.24 -6.76
C GLU A 260 19.49 -6.13 -5.62
N PHE A 261 20.35 -6.96 -5.04
CA PHE A 261 19.98 -7.78 -3.89
C PHE A 261 19.66 -6.91 -2.65
N ALA A 262 20.41 -5.83 -2.41
CA ALA A 262 20.10 -4.88 -1.35
C ALA A 262 18.77 -4.13 -1.59
N MET A 263 18.42 -3.83 -2.86
CA MET A 263 17.10 -3.28 -3.21
C MET A 263 15.99 -4.28 -2.91
N TYR A 264 16.19 -5.56 -3.22
CA TYR A 264 15.27 -6.64 -2.83
C TYR A 264 15.08 -6.72 -1.31
N GLN A 265 16.17 -6.71 -0.54
CA GLN A 265 16.10 -6.73 0.92
C GLN A 265 15.34 -5.52 1.47
N LYS A 266 15.58 -4.31 0.92
CA LYS A 266 14.82 -3.11 1.28
C LYS A 266 13.35 -3.28 0.95
N ALA A 267 13.00 -3.76 -0.25
CA ALA A 267 11.62 -3.97 -0.66
C ALA A 267 10.89 -4.98 0.23
N MET A 268 11.54 -6.09 0.61
CA MET A 268 10.95 -7.07 1.54
C MET A 268 10.75 -6.47 2.92
N SER A 269 11.71 -5.68 3.41
CA SER A 269 11.53 -4.94 4.65
C SER A 269 10.33 -3.99 4.57
N SER A 270 10.16 -3.28 3.47
CA SER A 270 9.03 -2.37 3.26
C SER A 270 7.69 -3.11 3.23
N ILE A 271 7.58 -4.22 2.49
CA ILE A 271 6.36 -5.04 2.44
C ILE A 271 5.95 -5.53 3.83
N TRP A 272 6.91 -5.90 4.69
CA TRP A 272 6.64 -6.34 6.06
C TRP A 272 6.45 -5.20 7.07
N THR A 273 6.69 -3.96 6.68
CA THR A 273 6.59 -2.77 7.55
C THR A 273 5.37 -1.91 7.21
N TYR A 274 5.00 -1.84 5.93
CA TYR A 274 3.96 -0.96 5.42
C TYR A 274 2.90 -1.76 4.65
N ALA A 275 1.66 -1.31 4.76
CA ALA A 275 0.53 -1.89 4.07
C ALA A 275 -0.53 -0.84 3.77
N ARG A 276 -1.44 -1.21 2.88
CA ARG A 276 -2.75 -0.57 2.75
C ARG A 276 -3.81 -1.65 2.78
N LEU A 277 -4.89 -1.37 3.48
CA LEU A 277 -6.02 -2.26 3.61
C LEU A 277 -6.92 -2.12 2.38
N PRO A 278 -7.25 -3.21 1.66
CA PRO A 278 -8.20 -3.18 0.54
C PRO A 278 -9.48 -2.41 0.84
N CYS A 279 -9.87 -1.52 -0.07
CA CYS A 279 -11.06 -0.66 0.05
C CYS A 279 -11.17 0.16 1.36
N THR A 280 -10.08 0.40 2.12
CA THR A 280 -10.16 1.08 3.42
C THR A 280 -9.06 2.13 3.58
N SER A 281 -9.42 3.40 3.71
CA SER A 281 -8.47 4.48 4.04
C SER A 281 -8.21 4.47 5.56
N ALA A 282 -7.49 3.44 6.01
CA ALA A 282 -7.04 3.29 7.39
C ALA A 282 -5.59 3.76 7.53
N TRP A 283 -5.37 4.59 8.54
CA TRP A 283 -4.08 5.12 8.94
C TRP A 283 -3.76 4.60 10.34
N ARG A 284 -2.64 3.90 10.46
CA ARG A 284 -2.06 3.48 11.73
C ARG A 284 -0.56 3.70 11.65
N LEU A 285 -0.14 4.87 12.09
CA LEU A 285 1.24 5.34 12.12
C LEU A 285 1.62 5.76 13.55
N PRO A 286 2.91 5.84 13.89
CA PRO A 286 3.33 6.33 15.20
C PRO A 286 2.74 7.73 15.47
N GLY A 287 1.96 7.86 16.54
CA GLY A 287 1.30 9.13 16.91
C GLY A 287 0.16 9.59 16.01
N TYR A 288 -0.30 8.76 15.05
CA TYR A 288 -1.38 9.12 14.13
C TYR A 288 -2.28 7.94 13.78
N GLN A 289 -3.57 8.08 14.07
CA GLN A 289 -4.58 7.07 13.77
C GLN A 289 -5.83 7.72 13.20
N LYS A 290 -6.31 7.20 12.08
CA LYS A 290 -7.52 7.67 11.41
C LYS A 290 -8.10 6.55 10.57
N THR A 291 -9.41 6.50 10.44
CA THR A 291 -10.06 5.64 9.45
C THR A 291 -11.11 6.45 8.70
N THR A 292 -11.08 6.39 7.37
CA THR A 292 -12.12 6.93 6.49
C THR A 292 -12.72 5.76 5.71
N LEU A 293 -14.01 5.52 5.88
CA LEU A 293 -14.74 4.41 5.24
C LEU A 293 -15.42 4.91 3.95
N LEU A 294 -15.43 4.07 2.91
CA LEU A 294 -15.93 4.46 1.59
C LEU A 294 -17.45 4.27 1.51
N GLY A 295 -18.17 5.34 1.89
CA GLY A 295 -19.62 5.40 1.75
C GLY A 295 -20.39 4.58 2.78
N HIS A 296 -21.71 4.51 2.58
CA HIS A 296 -22.63 4.02 3.63
C HIS A 296 -22.46 2.53 3.93
N LYS A 297 -22.27 1.68 2.93
CA LYS A 297 -22.22 0.21 3.11
C LYS A 297 -20.99 -0.23 3.90
N ASP A 298 -19.83 0.38 3.66
CA ASP A 298 -18.60 0.09 4.39
C ASP A 298 -18.64 0.58 5.84
N ALA A 299 -19.47 1.60 6.10
CA ALA A 299 -19.70 2.16 7.43
C ALA A 299 -20.74 1.39 8.26
N MET A 300 -21.38 0.36 7.68
CA MET A 300 -22.33 -0.49 8.40
C MET A 300 -21.63 -1.62 9.15
N GLN A 301 -22.19 -2.02 10.29
CA GLN A 301 -21.76 -3.22 10.99
C GLN A 301 -22.23 -4.49 10.24
N PRO A 302 -21.47 -5.59 10.25
CA PRO A 302 -20.21 -5.79 11.00
C PRO A 302 -18.94 -5.26 10.30
N GLU A 303 -19.03 -4.78 9.05
CA GLU A 303 -17.88 -4.40 8.23
C GLU A 303 -17.06 -3.25 8.82
N ALA A 304 -17.71 -2.21 9.34
CA ALA A 304 -17.02 -1.07 9.94
C ALA A 304 -16.14 -1.48 11.14
N GLY A 305 -16.62 -2.42 11.97
CA GLY A 305 -15.85 -2.98 13.07
C GLY A 305 -14.66 -3.79 12.56
N ALA A 306 -14.92 -4.75 11.68
CA ALA A 306 -13.91 -5.64 11.13
C ALA A 306 -12.74 -4.90 10.43
N ARG A 307 -13.04 -3.85 9.66
CA ARG A 307 -12.01 -3.01 8.99
C ARG A 307 -11.06 -2.35 10.00
N ASN A 308 -11.60 -1.80 11.09
CA ASN A 308 -10.78 -1.18 12.14
C ASN A 308 -10.00 -2.22 12.94
N GLU A 309 -10.63 -3.34 13.29
CA GLU A 309 -9.99 -4.43 14.03
C GLU A 309 -8.79 -5.01 13.28
N VAL A 310 -8.88 -5.13 11.95
CA VAL A 310 -7.77 -5.56 11.10
C VAL A 310 -6.64 -4.53 11.12
N ALA A 311 -6.95 -3.24 10.93
CA ALA A 311 -5.95 -2.18 11.00
C ALA A 311 -5.24 -2.16 12.36
N ASP A 312 -5.98 -2.30 13.45
CA ASP A 312 -5.45 -2.31 14.81
C ASP A 312 -4.62 -3.57 15.09
N ALA A 313 -5.05 -4.74 14.61
CA ALA A 313 -4.30 -5.99 14.74
C ALA A 313 -2.96 -5.92 13.98
N MET A 314 -2.98 -5.39 12.76
CA MET A 314 -1.77 -5.12 11.98
C MET A 314 -0.82 -4.17 12.71
N PHE A 315 -1.35 -3.10 13.30
CA PHE A 315 -0.54 -2.14 14.05
C PHE A 315 0.03 -2.71 15.35
N ARG A 316 -0.64 -3.65 16.01
CA ARG A 316 -0.07 -4.40 17.16
C ARG A 316 1.06 -5.34 16.73
N GLY A 317 0.94 -5.93 15.55
CA GLY A 317 2.05 -6.57 14.84
C GLY A 317 2.38 -8.01 15.22
N SER A 318 1.85 -8.55 16.32
CA SER A 318 1.96 -9.98 16.64
C SER A 318 0.91 -10.77 15.87
N LEU A 319 1.32 -11.34 14.73
CA LEU A 319 0.44 -12.00 13.77
C LEU A 319 0.94 -13.41 13.44
N PRO A 320 0.08 -14.44 13.41
CA PRO A 320 0.46 -15.77 12.95
C PRO A 320 1.11 -15.73 11.57
N CYS A 321 2.13 -16.57 11.34
CA CYS A 321 2.90 -16.65 10.08
C CYS A 321 3.64 -15.39 9.62
N ARG A 322 3.56 -14.26 10.33
CA ARG A 322 4.35 -13.08 9.96
C ARG A 322 5.83 -13.39 10.13
N ASN A 323 6.64 -12.85 9.22
CA ASN A 323 8.09 -12.98 9.24
C ASN A 323 8.66 -12.71 10.65
N GLU A 324 9.51 -13.60 11.15
CA GLU A 324 10.03 -13.58 12.53
C GLU A 324 10.72 -12.26 12.88
N THR A 325 11.45 -11.67 11.93
CA THR A 325 12.12 -10.36 12.10
C THR A 325 11.13 -9.22 12.39
N PHE A 326 9.90 -9.34 11.92
CA PHE A 326 8.85 -8.32 12.04
C PHE A 326 7.77 -8.70 13.05
N GLN A 327 7.93 -9.81 13.76
CA GLN A 327 7.04 -10.17 14.85
C GLN A 327 7.05 -9.09 15.93
N SER A 328 5.86 -8.76 16.44
CA SER A 328 5.68 -7.71 17.46
C SER A 328 6.11 -6.29 17.05
N GLN A 329 6.46 -6.08 15.78
CA GLN A 329 6.67 -4.74 15.21
C GLN A 329 5.39 -4.25 14.56
N PRO A 330 5.01 -2.97 14.67
CA PRO A 330 3.84 -2.46 13.98
C PRO A 330 3.90 -2.72 12.46
N TRP A 331 2.77 -3.10 11.87
CA TRP A 331 2.58 -3.05 10.42
C TRP A 331 1.75 -1.81 10.10
N TYR A 332 2.42 -0.78 9.58
CA TYR A 332 1.82 0.52 9.39
C TYR A 332 0.83 0.52 8.23
N SER A 333 -0.41 0.93 8.49
CA SER A 333 -1.41 1.13 7.43
C SER A 333 -1.43 2.59 6.96
N ILE A 334 -1.45 2.77 5.64
CA ILE A 334 -1.45 4.08 4.98
C ILE A 334 -2.69 4.18 4.10
N GLY A 335 -3.56 5.15 4.42
CA GLY A 335 -4.73 5.47 3.60
C GLY A 335 -4.39 6.39 2.42
N TRP A 336 -5.36 7.17 1.98
CA TRP A 336 -5.21 8.21 0.95
C TRP A 336 -6.06 9.44 1.26
N ASP A 337 -5.70 10.56 0.62
CA ASP A 337 -6.40 11.84 0.74
C ASP A 337 -7.28 12.13 -0.48
N VAL A 338 -6.83 11.71 -1.65
CA VAL A 338 -7.55 11.84 -2.92
C VAL A 338 -7.40 10.56 -3.73
N GLU A 339 -8.39 10.29 -4.58
CA GLU A 339 -8.43 9.12 -5.44
C GLU A 339 -8.55 9.59 -6.89
N TRP A 340 -7.70 9.04 -7.75
CA TRP A 340 -7.85 9.22 -9.18
C TRP A 340 -8.95 8.30 -9.67
N ARG A 341 -10.15 8.85 -9.79
CA ARG A 341 -11.30 8.13 -10.36
C ARG A 341 -11.16 8.02 -11.87
N TRP A 342 -11.21 6.79 -12.35
CA TRP A 342 -11.16 6.46 -13.77
C TRP A 342 -12.56 6.41 -14.37
N GLU A 343 -13.14 7.59 -14.58
CA GLU A 343 -14.31 7.72 -15.45
C GLU A 343 -13.87 7.61 -16.92
N SER A 344 -14.78 7.25 -17.83
CA SER A 344 -14.47 7.03 -19.27
C SER A 344 -13.52 8.10 -19.83
N LEU A 345 -12.25 7.73 -19.99
CA LEU A 345 -11.18 8.64 -20.39
C LEU A 345 -11.21 8.85 -21.91
N SER A 346 -12.13 9.69 -22.37
CA SER A 346 -12.17 10.16 -23.75
C SER A 346 -11.11 11.23 -24.04
N ASP A 347 -10.68 11.98 -23.03
CA ASP A 347 -9.66 13.02 -23.13
C ASP A 347 -8.61 12.88 -22.01
N MET A 348 -7.41 12.42 -22.40
CA MET A 348 -6.27 12.22 -21.48
C MET A 348 -5.78 13.53 -20.87
N GLN A 349 -5.80 14.64 -21.63
CA GLN A 349 -5.33 15.93 -21.12
C GLN A 349 -6.31 16.49 -20.10
N ALA A 350 -7.62 16.41 -20.38
CA ALA A 350 -8.65 16.81 -19.43
C ALA A 350 -8.57 15.99 -18.14
N ALA A 351 -8.41 14.66 -18.25
CA ALA A 351 -8.30 13.77 -17.10
C ALA A 351 -7.06 14.03 -16.24
N LYS A 352 -5.90 14.22 -16.88
CA LYS A 352 -4.67 14.67 -16.20
C LYS A 352 -4.92 15.96 -15.43
N CYS A 353 -5.51 16.97 -16.06
CA CYS A 353 -5.73 18.26 -15.42
C CYS A 353 -6.84 18.24 -14.37
N ALA A 354 -7.82 17.35 -14.48
CA ALA A 354 -8.80 17.10 -13.43
C ALA A 354 -8.10 16.54 -12.18
N MET A 355 -7.24 15.54 -12.34
CA MET A 355 -6.49 14.97 -11.20
C MET A 355 -5.54 15.99 -10.59
N PHE A 356 -4.82 16.77 -11.41
CA PHE A 356 -3.97 17.87 -10.92
C PHE A 356 -4.77 18.84 -10.04
N LYS A 357 -5.95 19.27 -10.49
CA LYS A 357 -6.84 20.15 -9.72
C LYS A 357 -7.36 19.50 -8.44
N THR A 358 -7.64 18.20 -8.45
CA THR A 358 -8.03 17.45 -7.25
C THR A 358 -6.93 17.45 -6.20
N ILE A 359 -5.68 17.19 -6.60
CA ILE A 359 -4.51 17.25 -5.71
C ILE A 359 -4.34 18.66 -5.14
N GLU A 360 -4.36 19.67 -6.02
CA GLU A 360 -4.20 21.06 -5.63
C GLU A 360 -5.31 21.52 -4.67
N GLY A 361 -6.57 21.18 -4.98
CA GLY A 361 -7.72 21.47 -4.15
C GLY A 361 -7.62 20.84 -2.76
N ASN A 362 -6.99 19.67 -2.64
CA ASN A 362 -6.75 19.01 -1.36
C ASN A 362 -5.72 19.78 -0.52
N PHE A 363 -4.66 20.33 -1.13
CA PHE A 363 -3.73 21.24 -0.43
C PHE A 363 -4.42 22.53 0.01
N ALA A 364 -5.31 23.08 -0.82
CA ALA A 364 -6.04 24.32 -0.53
C ALA A 364 -7.20 24.15 0.47
N TRP A 365 -7.56 22.91 0.82
CA TRP A 365 -8.75 22.64 1.64
C TRP A 365 -8.52 23.04 3.11
N GLY A 366 -9.28 24.04 3.59
CA GLY A 366 -9.15 24.55 4.97
C GLY A 366 -9.51 23.55 6.08
N GLY A 367 -10.17 22.43 5.75
CA GLY A 367 -10.48 21.34 6.69
C GLY A 367 -9.42 20.25 6.77
N ARG A 368 -8.25 20.46 6.14
CA ARG A 368 -7.19 19.47 6.07
C ARG A 368 -6.67 19.10 7.46
N ASP A 369 -6.29 17.83 7.57
CA ASP A 369 -5.64 17.30 8.77
C ASP A 369 -4.34 18.08 9.08
N ALA A 370 -4.29 18.74 10.23
CA ALA A 370 -3.17 19.58 10.62
C ALA A 370 -1.86 18.78 10.72
N GLN A 371 -1.94 17.50 11.10
CA GLN A 371 -0.78 16.61 11.21
C GLN A 371 -0.25 16.15 9.86
N ARG A 372 -0.97 16.39 8.75
CA ARG A 372 -0.57 16.05 7.37
C ARG A 372 -0.83 17.18 6.39
N LYS A 373 -0.66 18.42 6.85
CA LYS A 373 -1.04 19.61 6.08
C LYS A 373 -0.24 19.82 4.79
N GLN A 374 0.96 19.23 4.68
CA GLN A 374 1.85 19.36 3.52
C GLN A 374 1.99 18.07 2.69
N GLU A 375 1.24 17.02 3.01
CA GLU A 375 1.46 15.68 2.44
C GLU A 375 0.18 15.14 1.80
N VAL A 376 0.06 15.09 0.46
CA VAL A 376 -1.09 14.49 -0.24
C VAL A 376 -0.77 13.08 -0.71
N VAL A 377 -1.49 12.08 -0.21
CA VAL A 377 -1.42 10.71 -0.72
C VAL A 377 -2.52 10.48 -1.76
N VAL A 378 -2.12 10.15 -2.98
CA VAL A 378 -3.00 9.90 -4.12
C VAL A 378 -3.16 8.41 -4.33
N LEU A 379 -4.39 7.90 -4.26
CA LEU A 379 -4.76 6.54 -4.65
C LEU A 379 -5.03 6.47 -6.16
N GLY A 380 -4.48 5.46 -6.82
CA GLY A 380 -4.91 4.95 -8.11
C GLY A 380 -4.68 3.44 -8.16
N HIS A 381 -4.95 2.80 -9.30
CA HIS A 381 -4.78 1.36 -9.45
C HIS A 381 -3.94 1.04 -10.68
N ASP A 382 -3.01 0.10 -10.54
CA ASP A 382 -2.04 -0.30 -11.56
C ASP A 382 -2.72 -0.70 -12.89
N TYR A 383 -3.77 -1.53 -12.79
CA TYR A 383 -4.48 -2.08 -13.93
C TYR A 383 -5.12 -1.04 -14.85
N HIS A 384 -5.40 0.16 -14.34
CA HIS A 384 -5.96 1.22 -15.15
C HIS A 384 -5.00 1.69 -16.25
N TYR A 385 -3.69 1.47 -16.13
CA TYR A 385 -2.68 1.96 -17.06
C TYR A 385 -2.30 0.94 -18.15
N ASP A 386 -3.26 0.11 -18.56
CA ASP A 386 -3.14 -0.99 -19.52
C ASP A 386 -2.70 -0.61 -20.95
N THR A 387 -2.60 0.69 -21.27
CA THR A 387 -2.05 1.18 -22.55
C THR A 387 -0.93 2.21 -22.34
N PRO A 388 -0.01 2.34 -23.32
CA PRO A 388 1.05 3.36 -23.27
C PRO A 388 0.51 4.79 -23.14
N ALA A 389 -0.63 5.12 -23.76
CA ALA A 389 -1.22 6.45 -23.69
C ALA A 389 -1.70 6.80 -22.26
N LYS A 390 -2.31 5.83 -21.57
CA LYS A 390 -2.75 5.97 -20.19
C LYS A 390 -1.55 6.10 -19.23
N ALA A 391 -0.51 5.29 -19.41
CA ALA A 391 0.72 5.42 -18.61
C ALA A 391 1.47 6.73 -18.91
N LYS A 392 1.44 7.22 -20.16
CA LYS A 392 1.97 8.55 -20.52
C LYS A 392 1.20 9.66 -19.80
N MET A 393 -0.12 9.57 -19.71
CA MET A 393 -0.93 10.53 -18.94
C MET A 393 -0.51 10.56 -17.47
N PHE A 394 -0.26 9.40 -16.85
CA PHE A 394 0.27 9.32 -15.49
C PHE A 394 1.62 10.03 -15.35
N ARG A 395 2.59 9.69 -16.21
CA ARG A 395 3.91 10.34 -16.26
C ARG A 395 3.77 11.85 -16.41
N ASP A 396 2.90 12.31 -17.31
CA ASP A 396 2.71 13.73 -17.57
C ASP A 396 2.05 14.45 -16.39
N LEU A 397 1.21 13.78 -15.57
CA LEU A 397 0.74 14.34 -14.29
C LEU A 397 1.91 14.57 -13.32
N LEU A 398 2.84 13.61 -13.19
CA LEU A 398 4.01 13.75 -12.32
C LEU A 398 4.88 14.93 -12.75
N VAL A 399 5.09 15.07 -14.06
CA VAL A 399 5.82 16.20 -14.65
C VAL A 399 5.07 17.52 -14.39
N GLU A 400 3.75 17.54 -14.57
CA GLU A 400 2.91 18.71 -14.28
C GLU A 400 3.07 19.18 -12.82
N LEU A 401 2.99 18.25 -11.86
CA LEU A 401 3.18 18.54 -10.43
C LEU A 401 4.55 19.15 -10.16
N LYS A 402 5.63 18.58 -10.72
CA LYS A 402 6.98 19.15 -10.58
C LYS A 402 7.12 20.54 -11.19
N LEU A 403 6.53 20.76 -12.36
CA LEU A 403 6.56 22.07 -13.04
C LEU A 403 5.79 23.14 -12.25
N HIS A 404 4.80 22.75 -11.45
CA HIS A 404 4.11 23.62 -10.51
C HIS A 404 4.81 23.76 -9.14
N GLY A 405 5.93 23.07 -8.92
CA GLY A 405 6.76 23.19 -7.73
C GLY A 405 6.42 22.22 -6.59
N TYR A 406 5.55 21.23 -6.83
CA TYR A 406 5.30 20.17 -5.86
C TYR A 406 6.48 19.18 -5.81
N ALA A 407 6.83 18.71 -4.62
CA ALA A 407 7.72 17.57 -4.46
C ALA A 407 6.97 16.26 -4.73
N LEU A 408 7.68 15.24 -5.21
CA LEU A 408 7.17 13.87 -5.35
C LEU A 408 8.05 12.93 -4.53
N ASP A 409 7.43 12.04 -3.77
CA ASP A 409 8.17 11.10 -2.93
C ASP A 409 7.40 9.78 -2.71
N THR A 410 8.03 8.82 -2.05
CA THR A 410 7.44 7.52 -1.66
C THR A 410 6.97 7.52 -0.21
N VAL A 411 5.95 6.71 0.09
CA VAL A 411 5.21 6.81 1.35
C VAL A 411 6.01 6.42 2.60
N ASP A 412 7.18 5.80 2.45
CA ASP A 412 8.15 5.60 3.55
C ASP A 412 8.78 6.90 4.05
N HIS A 413 8.67 7.99 3.29
CA HIS A 413 9.08 9.33 3.70
C HIS A 413 7.92 10.22 4.15
N LEU A 414 6.71 9.67 4.25
CA LEU A 414 5.53 10.40 4.71
C LEU A 414 5.75 10.96 6.12
N LYS A 415 5.46 12.25 6.30
CA LYS A 415 5.62 12.93 7.59
C LYS A 415 4.29 13.08 8.30
N ILE A 416 4.33 12.79 9.60
CA ILE A 416 3.28 13.13 10.55
C ILE A 416 3.82 14.26 11.42
N TYR A 417 3.21 15.44 11.31
CA TYR A 417 3.53 16.61 12.12
C TYR A 417 2.84 16.49 13.47
N THR A 418 3.60 16.71 14.55
CA THR A 418 3.11 16.71 15.94
C THR A 418 2.64 18.08 16.38
#